data_AF-A0A1Q7N1H4-F1
#
_entry.id   AF-A0A1Q7N1H4-F1
#
_cell.length_a   1.000
_cell.length_b   1.000
_cell.length_c   1.000
_cell.angle_alpha   90.00
_cell.angle_beta   90.00
_cell.angle_gamma   90.00
#
_symmetry.space_group_name_H-M   'P 1'
#
loop_
_entity.id
_entity.type
_entity.pdbx_description
1 polymer ?
#
loop_
_entity_poly.entity_id
_entity_poly.type
_entity_poly.pdbx_seq_one_letter_code
_entity_poly.pdbx_strand_id
1 'polypeptide(L)'
;MAAVNALRWSPVAGADRYRVTVFDATGGVVFVADVSDTAVAFPDSVALVPGASYLWKVNARTGFDRWAASELAEFSIAAPRRR
;
A
#
# COMPACT_ATOMS: atom_id res chain seq x y z
N MET A 1 3.25 -19.76 -7.46
CA MET A 1 2.44 -18.55 -7.76
C MET A 1 2.84 -17.52 -6.73
N ALA A 2 3.49 -16.42 -7.12
CA ALA A 2 3.65 -15.30 -6.21
C ALA A 2 2.46 -14.38 -6.48
N ALA A 3 1.34 -14.61 -5.78
CA ALA A 3 0.36 -13.56 -5.65
C ALA A 3 1.04 -12.40 -4.93
N VAL A 4 0.84 -11.17 -5.43
CA VAL A 4 1.37 -9.98 -4.78
C VAL A 4 0.52 -9.70 -3.55
N ASN A 5 0.80 -10.42 -2.47
CA ASN A 5 0.05 -10.31 -1.21
C ASN A 5 0.60 -9.23 -0.29
N ALA A 6 1.63 -8.47 -0.69
CA ALA A 6 2.22 -7.45 0.16
C ALA A 6 2.71 -6.23 -0.62
N LEU A 7 2.51 -5.06 -0.02
CA LEU A 7 3.14 -3.81 -0.42
C LEU A 7 4.43 -3.63 0.37
N ARG A 8 5.46 -3.08 -0.29
CA ARG A 8 6.76 -2.74 0.29
C ARG A 8 7.16 -1.34 -0.15
N TRP A 9 7.72 -0.56 0.75
CA TRP A 9 8.22 0.78 0.48
C TRP A 9 9.61 0.97 1.08
N SER A 10 10.29 2.05 0.66
CA SER A 10 11.55 2.44 1.27
C SER A 10 11.34 3.02 2.66
N PRO A 11 12.17 2.66 3.65
CA PRO A 11 12.10 3.27 4.98
C PRO A 11 12.32 4.78 4.90
N VAL A 12 11.55 5.53 5.70
CA VAL A 12 11.72 6.97 5.89
C VAL A 12 12.56 7.19 7.15
N ALA A 13 13.65 7.95 7.03
CA ALA A 13 14.52 8.23 8.16
C ALA A 13 13.76 8.93 9.31
N GLY A 14 13.87 8.39 10.52
CA GLY A 14 13.19 8.92 11.70
C GLY A 14 11.70 8.61 11.77
N ALA A 15 11.18 7.71 10.93
CA ALA A 15 9.80 7.26 11.00
C ALA A 15 9.64 6.04 11.93
N ASP A 16 8.72 6.16 12.89
CA ASP A 16 8.43 5.12 13.87
C ASP A 16 7.18 4.30 13.49
N ARG A 17 6.33 4.86 12.61
CA ARG A 17 5.14 4.20 12.07
C ARG A 17 4.87 4.63 10.63
N TYR A 18 4.13 3.77 9.93
CA TYR A 18 3.63 3.97 8.60
C TYR A 18 2.13 3.70 8.55
N ARG A 19 1.39 4.56 7.86
CA ARG A 19 -0.01 4.34 7.50
C ARG A 19 -0.09 4.18 5.99
N VAL A 20 -0.43 2.99 5.56
CA VAL A 20 -0.64 2.66 4.15
C VAL A 20 -2.11 2.86 3.82
N THR A 21 -2.38 3.52 2.71
CA THR A 21 -3.74 3.67 2.17
C THR A 21 -3.73 3.32 0.71
N VAL A 22 -4.62 2.42 0.31
CA VAL A 22 -4.84 2.02 -1.08
C VAL A 22 -6.18 2.55 -1.54
N PHE A 23 -6.17 3.11 -2.73
CA PHE A 23 -7.30 3.68 -3.42
C PHE A 23 -7.55 2.89 -4.70
N ASP A 24 -8.82 2.73 -5.06
CA ASP A 24 -9.22 2.26 -6.37
C ASP A 24 -9.08 3.36 -7.45
N ALA A 25 -9.34 3.00 -8.70
CA ALA A 25 -9.30 3.91 -9.84
C ALA A 25 -10.29 5.09 -9.76
N THR A 26 -11.30 5.00 -8.90
CA THR A 26 -12.27 6.07 -8.64
C THR A 26 -11.85 6.99 -7.49
N GLY A 27 -10.74 6.68 -6.81
CA GLY A 27 -10.27 7.38 -5.61
C GLY A 27 -10.90 6.89 -4.32
N GLY A 28 -11.67 5.80 -4.34
CA GLY A 28 -12.27 5.17 -3.17
C GLY A 28 -11.21 4.41 -2.36
N VAL A 29 -11.23 4.53 -1.04
CA VAL A 29 -10.29 3.81 -0.17
C VAL A 29 -10.72 2.35 -0.04
N VAL A 30 -9.88 1.43 -0.50
CA VAL A 30 -10.15 -0.02 -0.46
C VAL A 30 -9.37 -0.74 0.63
N PHE A 31 -8.26 -0.16 1.10
CA PHE A 31 -7.45 -0.73 2.17
C PHE A 31 -6.73 0.36 2.95
N VAL A 32 -6.73 0.22 4.28
CA VAL A 32 -5.92 1.04 5.19
C VAL A 32 -5.27 0.12 6.20
N ALA A 33 -3.97 0.31 6.41
CA ALA A 33 -3.24 -0.40 7.45
C ALA A 33 -2.23 0.52 8.12
N ASP A 34 -2.06 0.32 9.43
CA ASP A 34 -1.05 0.99 10.22
C ASP A 34 -0.01 -0.06 10.64
N VAL A 35 1.23 0.11 10.20
CA VAL A 35 2.34 -0.81 10.50
C VAL A 35 3.57 -0.04 10.94
N SER A 36 4.44 -0.66 11.73
CA SER A 36 5.76 -0.09 12.07
C SER A 36 6.86 -0.56 11.12
N ASP A 37 6.60 -1.60 10.33
CA ASP A 37 7.52 -2.11 9.33
C ASP A 37 7.40 -1.36 8.00
N THR A 38 8.29 -1.64 7.06
CA THR A 38 8.29 -1.12 5.69
C THR A 38 7.54 -2.00 4.69
N ALA A 39 6.76 -2.95 5.21
CA ALA A 39 5.96 -3.87 4.43
C ALA A 39 4.61 -4.09 5.11
N VAL A 40 3.56 -4.28 4.30
CA VAL A 40 2.25 -4.72 4.77
C VAL A 40 1.68 -5.77 3.85
N ALA A 41 1.17 -6.86 4.44
CA ALA A 41 0.43 -7.86 3.69
C ALA A 41 -1.05 -7.50 3.61
N PHE A 42 -1.67 -7.77 2.47
CA PHE A 42 -3.11 -7.72 2.31
C PHE A 42 -3.75 -8.91 3.02
N PRO A 43 -4.75 -8.70 3.90
CA PRO A 43 -5.51 -9.80 4.47
C PRO A 43 -6.37 -10.46 3.39
N ASP A 44 -6.73 -11.73 3.56
CA ASP A 44 -7.57 -12.48 2.60
C ASP A 44 -8.95 -11.85 2.35
N SER A 45 -9.40 -10.97 3.25
CA SER A 45 -10.63 -10.18 3.09
C SER A 45 -10.51 -9.07 2.03
N VAL A 46 -9.29 -8.67 1.65
CA VAL A 46 -9.04 -7.63 0.65
C VAL A 46 -8.80 -8.29 -0.70
N ALA A 47 -9.87 -8.41 -1.48
CA ALA A 47 -9.80 -8.91 -2.84
C ALA A 47 -9.49 -7.77 -3.81
N LEU A 48 -8.22 -7.62 -4.19
CA LEU A 48 -7.84 -6.71 -5.27
C LEU A 48 -8.12 -7.37 -6.63
N VAL A 49 -8.78 -6.63 -7.53
CA VAL A 49 -9.21 -7.13 -8.82
C VAL A 49 -8.01 -7.20 -9.78
N PRO A 50 -7.68 -8.37 -10.34
CA PRO A 50 -6.62 -8.47 -11.32
C PRO A 50 -6.96 -7.68 -12.59
N GLY A 51 -6.01 -6.89 -13.08
CA GLY A 51 -6.20 -6.00 -14.23
C GLY A 51 -6.76 -4.61 -13.90
N ALA A 52 -7.10 -4.34 -12.63
CA ALA A 52 -7.44 -2.99 -12.19
C ALA A 52 -6.18 -2.21 -11.76
N SER A 53 -6.21 -0.89 -12.00
CA SER A 53 -5.24 0.07 -11.47
C SER A 53 -5.64 0.51 -10.08
N TYR A 54 -4.66 0.56 -9.18
CA TYR A 54 -4.81 1.01 -7.82
C TYR A 54 -3.74 2.05 -7.52
N LEU A 55 -4.12 3.05 -6.74
CA LEU A 55 -3.20 4.03 -6.20
C LEU A 55 -2.93 3.69 -4.75
N TRP A 56 -1.73 3.94 -4.26
CA TRP A 56 -1.46 3.82 -2.84
C TRP A 56 -0.53 4.92 -2.39
N LYS A 57 -0.62 5.23 -1.11
CA LYS A 57 0.30 6.13 -0.42
C LYS A 57 0.71 5.56 0.92
N VAL A 58 1.87 5.99 1.36
CA VAL A 58 2.38 5.69 2.69
C VAL A 58 2.58 7.01 3.41
N ASN A 59 1.97 7.14 4.58
CA ASN A 59 2.21 8.25 5.48
C ASN A 59 3.14 7.77 6.58
N ALA A 60 4.37 8.26 6.60
CA ALA A 60 5.35 7.97 7.64
C ALA A 60 5.18 8.97 8.79
N ARG A 61 5.05 8.48 10.02
CA ARG A 61 5.06 9.30 11.23
C ARG A 61 6.50 9.43 11.70
N THR A 62 7.08 10.59 11.46
CA THR A 62 8.37 10.97 12.04
C THR A 62 8.15 11.59 13.42
N GLY A 63 9.09 11.40 14.35
CA GLY A 63 9.03 11.99 15.70
C GLY A 63 8.63 13.49 15.69
N PHE A 64 7.99 13.95 16.79
CA PHE A 64 7.25 15.23 16.91
C PHE A 64 5.86 15.26 16.23
N ASP A 65 5.19 14.11 16.13
CA ASP A 65 3.84 13.97 15.53
C ASP A 65 3.72 14.43 14.07
N ARG A 66 4.85 14.54 13.38
CA ARG A 66 4.90 15.00 11.99
C ARG A 66 4.66 13.82 11.06
N TRP A 67 3.66 13.94 10.19
CA TRP A 67 3.41 12.97 9.14
C TRP A 67 4.02 13.45 7.82
N ALA A 68 4.90 12.64 7.25
CA ALA A 68 5.42 12.81 5.90
C ALA A 68 4.70 11.82 4.98
N ALA A 69 3.94 12.32 4.00
CA ALA A 69 3.33 11.47 2.98
C ALA A 69 4.34 11.20 1.86
N SER A 70 4.41 9.95 1.42
CA SER A 70 5.02 9.59 0.14
C SER A 70 4.18 10.16 -1.01
N GLU A 71 4.82 10.29 -2.18
CA GLU A 71 4.10 10.45 -3.44
C GLU A 71 3.14 9.27 -3.66
N LEU A 72 2.03 9.54 -4.36
CA LEU A 72 1.08 8.51 -4.77
C LEU A 72 1.79 7.58 -5.76
N ALA A 73 2.00 6.34 -5.33
CA ALA A 73 2.51 5.31 -6.20
C ALA A 73 1.31 4.61 -6.86
N GLU A 74 1.41 4.36 -8.17
CA GLU A 74 0.45 3.54 -8.89
C GLU A 74 0.96 2.10 -8.97
N PHE A 75 0.06 1.15 -8.79
CA PHE A 75 0.33 -0.25 -9.11
C PHE A 75 -0.89 -0.88 -9.76
N SER A 76 -0.65 -1.90 -10.58
CA SER A 76 -1.70 -2.75 -11.11
C SER A 76 -1.54 -4.15 -10.57
N ILE A 77 -2.65 -4.81 -10.25
CA ILE A 77 -2.61 -6.23 -9.96
C ILE A 77 -2.43 -6.96 -11.28
N ALA A 78 -1.27 -7.60 -11.44
CA ALA A 78 -0.99 -8.43 -12.60
C ALA A 78 -2.11 -9.48 -12.73
N ALA A 79 -2.85 -9.44 -13.84
CA ALA A 79 -3.78 -10.49 -14.16
C ALA A 79 -3.03 -11.83 -14.17
N PRO A 80 -3.58 -12.92 -13.58
CA PRO A 80 -3.00 -14.22 -13.77
C PRO A 80 -2.93 -14.47 -15.27
N ARG A 81 -1.70 -14.62 -15.78
CA ARG A 81 -1.45 -14.92 -17.19
C ARG A 81 -2.18 -16.23 -17.48
N ARG A 82 -3.35 -16.18 -18.11
CA ARG A 82 -4.04 -17.39 -18.57
C ARG A 82 -3.12 -18.05 -19.61
N ARG A 83 -2.76 -19.30 -19.38
CA ARG A 83 -1.98 -20.13 -20.30
C ARG A 83 -2.91 -21.17 -20.92
#